data_AF-A0A0M3RFR9-F1
#
_entry.id   AF-A0A0M3RFR9-F1
#
_cell.length_a   1.000
_cell.length_b   1.000
_cell.length_c   1.000
_cell.angle_alpha   90.00
_cell.angle_beta   90.00
_cell.angle_gamma   90.00
#
_symmetry.space_group_name_H-M   'P 1'
#
loop_
_entity.id
_entity.type
_entity.pdbx_description
1 polymer ?
#
loop_
_entity_poly.entity_id
_entity_poly.type
_entity_poly.pdbx_seq_one_letter_code
_entity_poly.pdbx_strand_id
1 'polypeptide(L)' 'MKTKQVASFVLRFQLTDIELDSGRKYWRVKVTHVQEDKEVLFESVDSAMEFIKEVVGES' A
#
# COMPACT_ATOMS: atom_id res chain seq x y z
N MET A 1 -22.22 -11.21 9.44
CA MET A 1 -20.88 -11.38 8.83
C MET A 1 -19.87 -11.45 9.95
N LYS A 2 -18.96 -12.44 9.96
CA LYS A 2 -17.85 -12.42 10.92
C LYS A 2 -16.99 -11.21 10.58
N THR A 3 -16.89 -10.25 11.50
CA THR A 3 -15.89 -9.19 11.42
C THR A 3 -14.52 -9.85 11.32
N LYS A 4 -13.77 -9.59 10.24
CA LYS A 4 -12.37 -10.02 10.16
C LYS A 4 -11.63 -9.23 11.24
N GLN A 5 -11.39 -9.85 12.40
CA GLN A 5 -10.71 -9.19 13.54
C GLN A 5 -9.25 -8.84 13.22
N VAL A 6 -8.67 -9.46 12.18
CA VAL A 6 -7.29 -9.25 11.76
C VAL A 6 -7.23 -9.19 10.23
N ALA A 7 -6.59 -8.14 9.71
CA ALA A 7 -6.12 -8.04 8.33
C ALA A 7 -4.60 -7.88 8.36
N SER A 8 -3.90 -8.56 7.45
CA SER A 8 -2.44 -8.60 7.43
C SER A 8 -1.95 -8.25 6.04
N PHE A 9 -0.96 -7.36 5.98
CA PHE A 9 -0.42 -6.86 4.73
C PHE A 9 1.09 -6.98 4.72
N VAL A 10 1.64 -7.31 3.56
CA VAL A 10 3.07 -7.10 3.28
C VAL A 10 3.17 -5.88 2.38
N LEU A 11 3.87 -4.85 2.86
CA LEU A 11 4.17 -3.65 2.08
C LEU A 11 5.61 -3.71 1.60
N ARG A 12 5.81 -3.52 0.30
CA ARG A 12 7.12 -3.38 -0.32
C ARG A 12 7.23 -2.01 -0.95
N PHE A 13 8.20 -1.22 -0.50
CA PHE A 13 8.53 0.07 -1.07
C PHE A 13 9.74 -0.07 -1.99
N GLN A 14 9.60 0.43 -3.21
CA GLN A 14 10.68 0.50 -4.17
C GLN A 14 10.88 1.96 -4.56
N LEU A 15 12.07 2.49 -4.27
CA LEU A 15 12.45 3.81 -4.75
C LEU A 15 12.61 3.73 -6.26
N THR A 16 11.77 4.45 -7.00
CA THR A 16 11.80 4.45 -8.46
C THR A 16 12.60 5.62 -9.01
N ASP A 17 12.61 6.75 -8.31
CA ASP A 17 13.36 7.93 -8.74
C ASP A 17 13.60 8.91 -7.57
N ILE A 18 14.55 9.82 -7.75
CA ILE A 18 14.79 10.97 -6.87
C ILE A 18 14.92 12.22 -7.75
N GLU A 19 14.03 13.18 -7.57
CA GLU A 19 14.12 14.50 -8.20
C GLU A 19 15.36 15.23 -7.68
N LEU A 20 16.30 15.56 -8.58
CA LEU A 20 17.62 16.09 -8.21
C LEU A 20 17.54 17.46 -7.52
N ASP A 21 16.62 18.32 -7.95
CA ASP A 21 16.54 19.71 -7.46
C ASP A 21 15.84 19.83 -6.10
N SER A 22 14.80 19.03 -5.88
CA SER A 22 13.98 19.06 -4.67
C SER A 22 14.36 17.98 -3.65
N GLY A 23 15.11 16.96 -4.08
CA GLY A 23 15.35 15.73 -3.31
C GLY A 23 14.10 14.86 -3.14
N ARG A 24 13.00 15.16 -3.86
CA ARG A 24 11.74 14.42 -3.74
C ARG A 24 11.92 13.00 -4.23
N LYS A 25 11.48 12.04 -3.41
CA LYS A 25 11.56 10.62 -3.70
C LYS A 25 10.24 10.13 -4.30
N TYR A 26 10.34 9.39 -5.40
CA TYR A 26 9.22 8.69 -6.00
C TYR A 26 9.27 7.22 -5.59
N TRP A 27 8.19 6.75 -4.99
CA TRP A 27 8.10 5.40 -4.45
C TRP A 27 6.99 4.63 -5.14
N ARG A 28 7.29 3.42 -5.57
CA ARG A 28 6.29 2.43 -5.92
C ARG A 28 6.04 1.55 -4.70
N VAL A 29 4.77 1.32 -4.38
CA VAL A 29 4.37 0.49 -3.25
C VAL A 29 3.64 -0.74 -3.77
N LYS A 30 4.10 -1.92 -3.40
CA LYS A 30 3.33 -3.16 -3.57
C LYS A 30 2.69 -3.53 -2.25
N VAL A 31 1.38 -3.74 -2.25
CA VAL A 31 0.63 -4.24 -1.10
C VAL A 31 0.16 -5.65 -1.42
N THR A 32 0.52 -6.62 -0.57
CA THR A 32 0.01 -7.99 -0.61
C THR A 32 -0.93 -8.17 0.59
N HIS A 33 -2.22 -8.39 0.34
CA HIS A 33 -3.20 -8.76 1.37
C HIS A 33 -3.08 -10.27 1.64
N VAL A 34 -2.48 -10.63 2.77
CA VAL A 34 -2.06 -12.01 3.09
C VAL A 34 -3.24 -12.99 3.12
N GLN A 35 -4.39 -12.56 3.64
CA GLN A 35 -5.57 -13.40 3.79
C GLN A 35 -6.25 -13.73 2.46
N GLU A 36 -6.12 -12.88 1.45
CA GLU A 36 -6.78 -13.05 0.14
C GLU A 36 -5.79 -13.35 -0.98
N ASP A 37 -4.50 -13.46 -0.66
CA ASP A 37 -3.38 -13.59 -1.62
C ASP A 37 -3.48 -12.58 -2.78
N LYS A 38 -3.98 -11.38 -2.46
CA LYS A 38 -4.23 -10.31 -3.43
C LYS A 38 -3.06 -9.34 -3.43
N GLU A 39 -2.44 -9.13 -4.58
CA GLU A 39 -1.38 -8.15 -4.78
C GLU A 39 -1.87 -6.94 -5.58
N VAL A 40 -1.52 -5.74 -5.13
CA VAL A 40 -1.83 -4.48 -5.83
C VAL A 40 -0.60 -3.57 -5.81
N LEU A 41 -0.35 -2.87 -6.90
CA LEU A 41 0.76 -1.92 -7.07
C LEU A 41 0.22 -0.48 -7.11
N PHE A 42 0.92 0.43 -6.43
CA PHE A 42 0.58 1.84 -6.32
C PHE A 42 1.79 2.72 -6.63
N GLU A 43 1.52 3.90 -7.20
CA GLU A 43 2.54 4.92 -7.54
C GLU A 43 2.83 5.91 -6.39
N SER A 44 2.11 5.77 -5.28
CA SER A 44 2.29 6.59 -4.09
C SER A 44 2.00 5.78 -2.83
N VAL A 45 2.55 6.24 -1.71
CA VAL A 45 2.23 5.70 -0.38
C VAL A 45 0.78 5.99 -0.01
N ASP A 46 0.29 7.19 -0.33
CA ASP A 46 -1.06 7.63 0.03
C ASP A 46 -2.12 6.72 -0.59
N SER A 47 -2.02 6.42 -1.89
CA SER A 47 -2.97 5.51 -2.57
C SER A 47 -2.89 4.08 -2.03
N ALA A 48 -1.71 3.61 -1.63
CA ALA A 48 -1.58 2.31 -0.97
C ALA A 48 -2.27 2.28 0.40
N MET A 49 -2.22 3.38 1.14
CA MET A 49 -2.88 3.51 2.44
C MET A 49 -4.40 3.64 2.31
N GLU A 50 -4.89 4.35 1.29
CA GLU A 50 -6.33 4.40 0.97
C GLU A 50 -6.89 2.99 0.72
N PHE A 51 -6.19 2.18 -0.09
CA PHE A 51 -6.56 0.79 -0.30
C PHE A 51 -6.60 -0.03 1.00
N ILE A 52 -5.63 0.16 1.91
CA ILE A 52 -5.63 -0.54 3.19
C ILE A 52 -6.85 -0.13 4.02
N LYS A 53 -7.19 1.17 4.08
CA LYS A 53 -8.37 1.69 4.80
C LYS A 53 -9.66 1.08 4.27
N GLU A 54 -9.83 0.99 2.96
CA GLU A 54 -10.99 0.32 2.35
C GLU A 54 -11.08 -1.14 2.78
N VAL A 55 -9.96 -1.88 2.78
CA VAL A 55 -9.94 -3.30 3.16
C VAL A 55 -10.29 -3.50 4.64
N VAL A 56 -9.84 -2.60 5.52
CA VAL A 56 -10.15 -2.69 6.97
C VAL A 56 -11.48 -2.03 7.36
N GLY A 57 -12.14 -1.34 6.43
CA GLY A 57 -13.43 -0.66 6.67
C GLY A 57 -13.31 0.69 7.37
N GLU A 58 -12.20 1.41 7.18
CA GLU A 58 -11.95 2.78 7.69
C GLU A 58 -12.15 3.88 6.64
N SER A 59 -12.71 3.53 5.47
CA SER A 59 -13.01 4.44 4.35
C SER A 59 -14.21 5.35 4.62
#